data_AF-A0A1I3Z1G1-F1
#
_entry.id   AF-A0A1I3Z1G1-F1
#
_cell.length_a   1.000
_cell.length_b   1.000
_cell.length_c   1.000
_cell.angle_alpha   90.00
_cell.angle_beta   90.00
_cell.angle_gamma   90.00
#
_symmetry.space_group_name_H-M   'P 1'
#
loop_
_entity.id
_entity.type
_entity.pdbx_description
1 polymer ?
#
loop_
_entity_poly.entity_id
_entity_poly.type
_entity_poly.pdbx_seq_one_letter_code
_entity_poly.pdbx_strand_id
1 'polypeptide(L)' 'MRRILSNQLQDDLVASFRTELQKNRIINIPVLAEQIRIRNEAENVALEDISEWLMHYAKSVSAPMVFEKSPLDA' A
#
# COMPACT_ATOMS: atom_id res chain seq x y z
N MET A 1 13.45 5.06 -9.99
CA MET A 1 14.41 4.96 -8.87
C MET A 1 13.60 4.63 -7.65
N ARG A 2 13.82 3.48 -6.98
CA ARG A 2 13.13 3.23 -5.71
C ARG A 2 13.67 4.21 -4.66
N ARG A 3 12.81 5.07 -4.11
CA ARG A 3 13.18 5.84 -2.92
C ARG A 3 13.41 4.87 -1.76
N ILE A 4 14.43 5.16 -0.97
CA ILE A 4 14.64 4.45 0.29
C ILE A 4 13.55 4.95 1.23
N LEU A 5 12.55 4.12 1.48
CA LEU A 5 11.49 4.41 2.45
C LEU A 5 12.07 4.30 3.86
N SER A 6 11.61 5.14 4.79
CA SER A 6 11.98 5.04 6.20
C SER A 6 11.60 3.66 6.76
N ASN A 7 12.30 3.20 7.80
CA ASN A 7 11.95 1.94 8.45
C ASN A 7 10.52 1.96 8.99
N GLN A 8 10.09 3.11 9.53
CA GLN A 8 8.73 3.29 10.05
C GLN A 8 7.66 3.10 8.96
N LEU A 9 7.87 3.71 7.78
CA LEU A 9 6.96 3.55 6.66
C LEU A 9 6.97 2.11 6.12
N GLN A 10 8.13 1.46 6.06
CA GLN A 10 8.21 0.04 5.65
C GLN A 10 7.47 -0.88 6.62
N ASP A 11 7.58 -0.63 7.92
CA ASP A 11 6.87 -1.42 8.93
C ASP A 11 5.34 -1.25 8.80
N ASP A 12 4.85 -0.01 8.60
CA ASP A 12 3.40 0.22 8.36
C ASP A 12 2.93 -0.41 7.05
N LEU A 13 3.72 -0.31 5.97
CA LEU A 13 3.43 -0.97 4.69
C LEU A 13 3.25 -2.48 4.85
N VAL A 14 4.19 -3.14 5.52
CA VAL A 14 4.14 -4.58 5.76
C VAL A 14 2.95 -4.95 6.65
N ALA A 15 2.74 -4.23 7.76
CA ALA A 15 1.68 -4.52 8.71
C ALA A 15 0.29 -4.32 8.09
N SER A 16 0.10 -3.23 7.36
CA SER A 16 -1.15 -2.90 6.68
C SER A 16 -1.46 -3.88 5.56
N PHE A 17 -0.46 -4.23 4.75
CA PHE A 17 -0.61 -5.24 3.72
C PHE A 17 -1.06 -6.59 4.29
N ARG A 18 -0.41 -7.06 5.35
CA ARG A 18 -0.75 -8.34 5.99
C ARG A 18 -2.16 -8.32 6.57
N THR A 19 -2.52 -7.23 7.23
CA THR A 19 -3.86 -7.05 7.81
C THR A 19 -4.94 -7.10 6.73
N GLU A 20 -4.74 -6.37 5.64
CA GLU A 20 -5.67 -6.32 4.52
C GLU A 20 -5.79 -7.69 3.82
N LEU A 21 -4.66 -8.38 3.62
CA LEU A 21 -4.65 -9.71 3.03
C LEU A 21 -5.42 -10.72 3.89
N GLN A 22 -5.24 -10.67 5.21
CA GLN A 22 -5.94 -11.56 6.15
C GLN A 22 -7.45 -11.29 6.15
N LYS A 23 -7.86 -10.02 6.08
CA LYS A 23 -9.26 -9.61 6.17
C LYS A 23 -10.03 -9.86 4.88
N ASN A 24 -9.48 -9.42 3.74
CA ASN A 24 -10.21 -9.32 2.48
C ASN A 24 -9.74 -10.33 1.43
N ARG A 25 -8.61 -11.04 1.66
CA ARG A 25 -7.98 -12.01 0.73
C ARG A 25 -7.52 -11.44 -0.63
N ILE A 26 -7.91 -10.21 -0.95
CA ILE A 26 -7.58 -9.47 -2.16
C ILE A 26 -7.18 -8.06 -1.71
N ILE A 27 -6.07 -7.56 -2.24
CA ILE A 27 -5.55 -6.24 -1.90
C ILE A 27 -6.01 -5.21 -2.93
N ASN A 28 -6.76 -4.19 -2.50
CA ASN A 28 -6.98 -3.01 -3.32
C ASN A 28 -5.78 -2.06 -3.16
N ILE A 29 -4.92 -2.02 -4.18
CA ILE A 29 -3.65 -1.27 -4.12
C ILE A 29 -3.91 0.24 -3.98
N PRO A 30 -4.70 0.90 -4.86
CA PRO A 30 -4.98 2.34 -4.71
C PRO A 30 -5.52 2.73 -3.34
N VAL A 31 -6.49 1.96 -2.82
CA VAL A 31 -7.14 2.27 -1.54
C VAL A 31 -6.16 2.10 -0.38
N LEU A 32 -5.43 0.99 -0.34
CA LEU A 32 -4.47 0.72 0.73
C LEU A 32 -3.30 1.72 0.70
N ALA A 33 -2.82 2.06 -0.50
CA ALA A 33 -1.75 3.04 -0.68
C ALA A 33 -2.14 4.41 -0.13
N GLU A 34 -3.35 4.88 -0.42
CA GLU A 34 -3.83 6.18 0.04
C GLU A 34 -4.03 6.19 1.56
N GLN A 35 -4.57 5.11 2.14
CA GLN A 35 -4.69 4.97 3.59
C GLN A 35 -3.33 5.05 4.30
N ILE A 36 -2.32 4.36 3.77
CA ILE A 36 -0.96 4.39 4.33
C ILE A 36 -0.35 5.78 4.17
N ARG A 37 -0.52 6.41 2.99
CA ARG A 37 0.00 7.76 2.72
C ARG A 37 -0.58 8.79 3.69
N ILE A 38 -1.90 8.76 3.93
CA ILE A 38 -2.57 9.67 4.88
C ILE A 38 -2.04 9.48 6.30
N ARG A 39 -1.83 8.24 6.75
CA ARG A 39 -1.29 7.96 8.09
C ARG A 39 0.17 8.37 8.25
N ASN A 40 0.93 8.39 7.16
CA ASN A 40 2.34 8.73 7.13
C ASN A 40 2.61 10.05 6.37
N GLU A 41 1.68 11.01 6.43
CA GLU A 41 1.76 12.26 5.66
C GLU A 41 3.07 13.03 5.89
N ALA A 42 3.60 12.96 7.13
CA ALA A 42 4.87 13.58 7.51
C ALA A 42 6.11 13.06 6.73
N GLU A 43 6.04 11.85 6.17
CA GLU A 43 7.11 11.26 5.35
C GLU A 43 7.17 11.89 3.95
N ASN A 44 6.11 12.60 3.52
CA ASN A 44 6.03 13.28 2.22
C ASN A 44 6.43 12.37 1.02
N VAL A 45 5.99 11.11 1.07
CA VAL A 45 6.22 10.12 0.02
C VAL A 45 5.08 10.16 -0.99
N ALA A 46 5.42 10.05 -2.28
CA ALA A 46 4.41 10.04 -3.33
C ALA A 46 3.53 8.79 -3.23
N LEU A 47 2.25 8.94 -3.57
CA LEU A 47 1.31 7.82 -3.60
C LEU A 47 1.79 6.70 -4.55
N GLU A 48 2.43 7.09 -5.65
CA GLU A 48 3.00 6.20 -6.65
C GLU A 48 4.12 5.31 -6.07
N ASP A 49 5.00 5.87 -5.24
CA ASP A 49 6.09 5.11 -4.60
C ASP A 49 5.53 4.04 -3.64
N ILE A 50 4.50 4.40 -2.86
CA ILE A 50 3.79 3.48 -1.96
C ILE A 50 3.09 2.38 -2.77
N SER A 51 2.39 2.76 -3.84
CA SER A 51 1.69 1.83 -4.71
C SER A 51 2.65 0.84 -5.38
N GLU A 52 3.78 1.33 -5.89
CA GLU A 52 4.83 0.49 -6.50
C GLU A 52 5.38 -0.52 -5.49
N TRP A 53 5.65 -0.07 -4.25
CA TRP A 53 6.09 -0.96 -3.18
C TRP A 53 5.06 -2.06 -2.89
N LEU A 54 3.78 -1.69 -2.70
CA LEU A 54 2.71 -2.64 -2.40
C LEU A 54 2.52 -3.66 -3.53
N MET A 55 2.58 -3.21 -4.79
CA MET A 55 2.50 -4.10 -5.95
C MET A 55 3.67 -5.08 -6.00
N HIS A 56 4.89 -4.63 -5.72
CA HIS A 56 6.05 -5.50 -5.70
C HIS A 56 5.96 -6.52 -4.57
N TYR A 57 5.53 -6.09 -3.39
CA TYR A 57 5.36 -6.98 -2.25
C TYR A 57 4.24 -8.00 -2.50
N ALA A 58 3.10 -7.58 -3.05
CA ALA A 58 2.03 -8.48 -3.45
C ALA A 58 2.50 -9.55 -4.45
N LYS A 59 3.27 -9.14 -5.46
CA LYS A 59 3.86 -10.07 -6.44
C LYS A 59 4.81 -11.07 -5.78
N SER A 60 5.65 -10.64 -4.82
CA SER A 60 6.60 -11.54 -4.17
C SER A 60 5.91 -12.62 -3.31
N VAL A 61 4.74 -12.31 -2.75
CA VAL A 61 3.94 -13.27 -1.97
C VAL A 61 2.79 -13.91 -2.76
N SER A 62 2.69 -13.65 -4.06
CA SER A 62 1.58 -14.13 -4.92
C SER A 62 0.19 -13.76 -4.39
N ALA A 63 0.05 -12.56 -3.80
CA ALA A 63 -1.23 -12.06 -3.30
C ALA A 63 -2.10 -11.53 -4.45
N PRO A 64 -3.42 -11.83 -4.46
CA PRO A 64 -4.35 -11.22 -5.40
C PRO A 64 -4.46 -9.71 -5.20
N MET A 65 -4.49 -8.96 -6.30
CA MET A 65 -4.58 -7.50 -6.31
C MET A 65 -5.76 -7.03 -7.16
N VAL A 66 -6.37 -5.91 -6.76
CA VAL A 66 -7.33 -5.14 -7.56
C VAL A 66 -6.94 -3.67 -7.58
N PHE A 67 -7.42 -2.97 -8.61
CA PHE A 67 -7.07 -1.57 -8.89
C PHE A 67 -8.33 -0.71 -9.04
N GLU A 68 -9.33 -0.96 -8.19
CA GLU A 68 -10.55 -0.17 -8.17
C GLU A 68 -10.34 1.13 -7.41
N LYS A 69 -10.87 2.24 -7.94
CA LYS A 69 -10.92 3.50 -7.19
C LYS A 69 -11.82 3.35 -5.97
N SER A 70 -11.52 4.08 -4.90
CA SER A 70 -12.37 4.08 -3.73
C SER A 70 -13.78 4.56 -4.13
N PRO A 71 -14.86 3.90 -3.71
CA PRO A 71 -16.22 4.41 -3.94
C PRO A 71 -16.49 5.77 -3.26
N LEU A 72 -15.56 6.29 -2.46
CA LEU A 72 -15.57 7.65 -1.92
C LEU A 72 -15.17 8.73 -2.94
N ASP A 73 -14.76 8.34 -4.16
CA ASP A 73 -14.45 9.25 -5.26
C ASP A 73 -15.69 9.58 -6.15
N ALA A 74 -16.91 9.27 -5.68
CA ALA A 74 -18.19 9.50 -6.37
C ALA A 74 -19.02 10.63 -5.76
#